data_AF-A0A7D7ZRI8-F1
#
_entry.id   AF-A0A7D7ZRI8-F1
#
_cell.length_a   1.000
_cell.length_b   1.000
_cell.length_c   1.000
_cell.angle_alpha   90.00
_cell.angle_beta   90.00
_cell.angle_gamma   90.00
#
_symmetry.space_group_name_H-M   'P 1'
#
loop_
_entity.id
_entity.type
_entity.pdbx_description
1 polymer ?
#
loop_
_entity_poly.entity_id
_entity_poly.type
_entity_poly.pdbx_seq_one_letter_code
_entity_poly.pdbx_strand_id
1 'polypeptide(L)'
;MKDLKKVFRNLEKELNQSSWFDDGWDIYNRGVYLQLYKDNWHNQNQGGIHFETFIEAREVKQKAFPICMHAEEDCPSQQAFIQEFMALEGDRIKNWKGYQIGDGEGYSICKRTLPLNFKNLEQRLFEEFNRLRQLEKGIEQALSLVKA
;
A
#
# COMPACT_ATOMS: atom_id res chain seq x y z
N MET A 1 12.81 -23.59 2.68
CA MET A 1 12.53 -22.15 2.63
C MET A 1 11.01 -21.99 2.77
N LYS A 2 10.49 -21.11 3.64
CA LYS A 2 9.03 -20.93 3.75
C LYS A 2 8.51 -20.48 2.39
N ASP A 3 7.43 -21.10 1.92
CA ASP A 3 6.84 -20.77 0.62
C ASP A 3 6.21 -19.36 0.69
N LEU A 4 6.96 -18.34 0.26
CA LEU A 4 6.49 -16.96 0.22
C LEU A 4 5.27 -16.80 -0.67
N LYS A 5 5.15 -17.56 -1.77
CA LYS A 5 3.94 -17.54 -2.61
C LYS A 5 2.72 -18.02 -1.84
N LYS A 6 2.88 -18.99 -0.95
CA LYS A 6 1.80 -19.40 -0.05
C LYS A 6 1.43 -18.30 0.95
N VAL A 7 2.40 -17.57 1.51
CA VAL A 7 2.14 -16.44 2.41
C VAL A 7 1.31 -15.36 1.70
N PHE A 8 1.69 -14.95 0.50
CA PHE A 8 0.97 -13.92 -0.26
C PHE A 8 -0.43 -14.38 -0.70
N ARG A 9 -0.59 -15.64 -1.14
CA ARG A 9 -1.93 -16.19 -1.44
C ARG A 9 -2.84 -16.24 -0.23
N ASN A 10 -2.30 -16.56 0.94
CA ASN A 10 -3.09 -16.58 2.17
C ASN A 10 -3.46 -15.15 2.61
N LEU A 11 -2.53 -14.20 2.50
CA LEU A 11 -2.78 -12.79 2.76
C LEU A 11 -3.90 -12.24 1.87
N GLU A 12 -3.85 -12.49 0.56
CA GLU A 12 -4.92 -12.13 -0.38
C GLU A 12 -6.25 -12.71 0.06
N LYS A 13 -6.29 -14.00 0.42
CA LYS A 13 -7.51 -14.65 0.93
C LYS A 13 -8.04 -13.97 2.20
N GLU A 14 -7.17 -13.60 3.14
CA GLU A 14 -7.56 -12.94 4.39
C GLU A 14 -8.09 -11.52 4.14
N LEU A 15 -7.46 -10.76 3.24
CA LEU A 15 -7.93 -9.45 2.80
C LEU A 15 -9.30 -9.55 2.13
N ASN A 16 -9.48 -10.48 1.18
CA ASN A 16 -10.76 -10.73 0.49
C ASN A 16 -11.89 -11.14 1.45
N GLN A 17 -11.57 -11.71 2.61
CA GLN A 17 -12.54 -12.12 3.63
C GLN A 17 -12.86 -11.01 4.63
N SER A 18 -12.20 -9.86 4.53
CA SER A 18 -12.43 -8.73 5.43
C SER A 18 -13.76 -8.04 5.11
N SER A 19 -14.51 -7.63 6.13
CA SER A 19 -15.83 -7.02 5.97
C SER A 19 -15.84 -5.69 5.20
N TRP A 20 -14.68 -5.05 5.06
CA TRP A 20 -14.51 -3.80 4.31
C TRP A 20 -14.15 -4.03 2.84
N PHE A 21 -13.82 -5.26 2.44
CA PHE A 21 -13.24 -5.54 1.13
C PHE A 21 -14.24 -5.31 -0.02
N ASP A 22 -15.49 -5.74 0.16
CA ASP A 22 -16.52 -5.63 -0.88
C ASP A 22 -16.92 -4.18 -1.25
N ASP A 23 -16.37 -3.16 -0.55
CA ASP A 23 -16.57 -1.75 -0.86
C ASP A 23 -15.60 -1.25 -1.94
N GLY A 24 -15.55 -1.94 -3.09
CA GLY A 24 -14.76 -1.56 -4.26
C GLY A 24 -13.24 -1.69 -4.09
N TRP A 25 -12.78 -2.53 -3.16
CA TRP A 25 -11.38 -2.91 -3.07
C TRP A 25 -11.06 -4.07 -4.00
N ASP A 26 -9.85 -4.06 -4.55
CA ASP A 26 -9.33 -5.13 -5.39
C ASP A 26 -7.84 -5.37 -5.11
N ILE A 27 -7.36 -6.54 -5.52
CA ILE A 27 -5.99 -7.00 -5.29
C ILE A 27 -5.35 -7.42 -6.61
N TYR A 28 -4.16 -6.87 -6.87
CA TYR A 28 -3.25 -7.43 -7.86
C TYR A 28 -2.15 -8.22 -7.15
N ASN A 29 -2.13 -9.54 -7.33
CA ASN A 29 -1.15 -10.44 -6.72
C ASN A 29 -0.28 -11.14 -7.79
N ARG A 30 1.04 -10.98 -7.68
CA ARG A 30 2.03 -11.62 -8.57
C ARG A 30 3.03 -12.48 -7.79
N GLY A 31 2.51 -13.34 -6.92
CA GLY A 31 3.28 -14.39 -6.25
C GLY A 31 3.98 -13.93 -4.98
N VAL A 32 4.98 -13.05 -5.08
CA VAL A 32 5.68 -12.46 -3.91
C VAL A 32 5.61 -10.94 -3.91
N TYR A 33 4.61 -10.43 -4.62
CA TYR A 33 4.30 -9.02 -4.84
C TYR A 33 2.78 -8.88 -4.75
N LEU A 34 2.30 -7.87 -4.04
CA LEU A 34 0.87 -7.60 -3.89
C LEU A 34 0.62 -6.08 -3.89
N GLN A 35 -0.36 -5.65 -4.66
CA GLN A 35 -1.02 -4.35 -4.55
C GLN A 35 -2.43 -4.52 -4.01
N LEU A 36 -2.85 -3.59 -3.15
CA LEU A 36 -4.22 -3.40 -2.69
C LEU A 36 -4.66 -1.98 -3.07
N TYR A 37 -5.79 -1.85 -3.76
CA TYR A 37 -6.29 -0.57 -4.27
C TYR A 37 -7.82 -0.55 -4.31
N LYS A 38 -8.42 0.62 -4.57
CA LYS A 38 -9.84 0.73 -4.93
C LYS A 38 -10.02 0.97 -6.43
N ASP A 39 -11.15 0.55 -6.97
CA ASP A 39 -11.44 0.64 -8.42
C ASP A 39 -11.32 2.07 -8.99
N ASN A 40 -11.66 3.07 -8.18
CA ASN A 40 -11.62 4.49 -8.54
C ASN A 40 -10.25 5.15 -8.31
N TRP A 41 -9.24 4.39 -7.90
CA TRP A 41 -7.86 4.85 -7.67
C TRP A 41 -6.96 4.73 -8.91
N HIS A 42 -7.56 4.47 -10.08
CA HIS A 42 -6.90 4.47 -11.40
C HIS A 42 -5.76 3.44 -11.52
N ASN A 43 -5.84 2.33 -10.79
CA ASN A 43 -4.76 1.33 -10.73
C ASN A 43 -4.89 0.20 -11.77
N GLN A 44 -5.69 0.35 -12.83
CA GLN A 44 -5.96 -0.73 -13.81
C GLN A 44 -4.69 -1.27 -14.48
N ASN A 45 -3.64 -0.44 -14.61
CA ASN A 45 -2.35 -0.83 -15.17
C ASN A 45 -1.23 -0.94 -14.12
N GLN A 46 -1.58 -1.11 -12.83
CA GLN A 46 -0.64 -0.96 -11.70
C GLN A 46 -0.06 0.46 -11.56
N GLY A 47 -0.58 1.43 -12.32
CA GLY A 47 -0.07 2.79 -12.44
C GLY A 47 -0.85 3.85 -11.67
N GLY A 48 -1.80 3.46 -10.82
CA GLY A 48 -2.62 4.39 -10.05
C GLY A 48 -2.13 4.63 -8.63
N ILE A 49 -3.09 4.88 -7.73
CA ILE A 49 -2.85 4.89 -6.30
C ILE A 49 -3.04 3.47 -5.76
N HIS A 50 -2.09 2.98 -4.98
CA HIS A 50 -2.19 1.66 -4.37
C HIS A 50 -1.31 1.54 -3.12
N PHE A 51 -1.62 0.55 -2.30
CA PHE A 51 -0.73 0.04 -1.26
C PHE A 51 0.00 -1.18 -1.77
N GLU A 52 1.30 -1.31 -1.52
CA GLU A 52 2.05 -2.46 -1.99
C GLU A 52 3.06 -3.02 -0.99
N THR A 53 3.41 -4.28 -1.21
CA THR A 53 4.55 -4.95 -0.57
C THR A 53 5.12 -6.00 -1.49
N PHE A 54 6.41 -6.28 -1.33
CA PHE A 54 7.10 -7.33 -2.07
C PHE A 54 8.24 -7.95 -1.27
N ILE A 55 8.45 -9.25 -1.46
CA ILE A 55 9.52 -10.00 -0.82
C ILE A 55 10.23 -10.84 -1.88
N GLU A 56 11.05 -10.19 -2.70
CA GLU A 56 11.81 -10.83 -3.77
C GLU A 56 13.18 -11.31 -3.26
N ALA A 57 14.01 -11.83 -4.17
CA ALA A 57 15.33 -12.36 -3.81
C ALA A 57 16.21 -11.33 -3.08
N ARG A 58 16.08 -10.05 -3.42
CA ARG A 58 16.78 -8.95 -2.76
C ARG A 58 16.35 -8.80 -1.30
N GLU A 59 15.05 -8.78 -1.03
CA GLU A 59 14.47 -8.58 0.31
C GLU A 59 14.76 -9.78 1.20
N VAL A 60 14.74 -11.00 0.63
CA VAL A 60 15.17 -12.22 1.32
C VAL A 60 16.64 -12.12 1.73
N LYS A 61 17.52 -11.66 0.83
CA LYS A 61 18.95 -11.46 1.13
C LYS A 61 19.17 -10.37 2.19
N GLN A 62 18.42 -9.28 2.10
CA GLN A 62 18.50 -8.14 3.03
C GLN A 62 17.82 -8.41 4.37
N LYS A 63 17.01 -9.49 4.47
CA LYS A 63 16.17 -9.83 5.63
C LYS A 63 15.24 -8.68 6.03
N ALA A 64 14.80 -7.90 5.06
CA ALA A 64 13.89 -6.78 5.25
C ALA A 64 13.10 -6.54 3.96
N PHE A 65 11.87 -6.04 4.09
CA PHE A 65 10.97 -5.78 2.98
C PHE A 65 10.15 -4.51 3.21
N PRO A 66 9.73 -3.81 2.15
CA PRO A 66 8.90 -2.62 2.27
C PRO A 66 7.41 -2.93 2.34
N ILE A 67 6.67 -2.04 3.00
CA ILE A 67 5.24 -1.81 2.76
C ILE A 67 5.06 -0.32 2.50
N CYS A 68 4.38 0.05 1.43
CA CYS A 68 4.30 1.44 0.97
C CYS A 68 2.95 1.78 0.37
N MET A 69 2.72 3.08 0.24
CA MET A 69 1.65 3.68 -0.56
C MET A 69 2.30 4.47 -1.69
N HIS A 70 1.86 4.23 -2.91
CA HIS A 70 2.29 4.97 -4.10
C HIS A 70 1.12 5.70 -4.76
N ALA A 71 1.46 6.76 -5.49
CA ALA A 71 0.64 7.39 -6.51
C ALA A 71 1.49 7.46 -7.79
N GLU A 72 1.33 6.47 -8.66
CA GLU A 72 2.08 6.31 -9.91
C GLU A 72 1.48 7.19 -11.03
N GLU A 73 1.96 7.05 -12.27
CA GLU A 73 1.72 7.97 -13.40
C GLU A 73 0.25 8.12 -13.84
N ASP A 74 -0.57 7.09 -13.65
CA ASP A 74 -2.00 7.12 -13.96
C ASP A 74 -2.83 7.85 -12.87
N CYS A 75 -2.18 8.30 -11.78
CA CYS A 75 -2.82 9.14 -10.77
C CYS A 75 -3.19 10.53 -11.36
N PRO A 76 -4.48 10.94 -11.33
CA PRO A 76 -4.90 12.24 -11.85
C PRO A 76 -4.22 13.39 -11.11
N SER A 77 -3.65 14.32 -11.88
CA SER A 77 -2.97 15.50 -11.33
C SER A 77 -2.01 15.12 -10.19
N GLN A 78 -1.24 14.04 -10.38
CA GLN A 78 -0.45 13.34 -9.35
C GLN A 78 0.22 14.26 -8.33
N GLN A 79 0.94 15.29 -8.77
CA GLN A 79 1.63 16.20 -7.84
C GLN A 79 0.66 16.97 -6.94
N ALA A 80 -0.44 17.48 -7.51
CA ALA A 80 -1.49 18.13 -6.73
C ALA A 80 -2.17 17.13 -5.80
N PHE A 81 -2.42 15.89 -6.25
CA PHE A 81 -2.98 14.83 -5.41
C PHE A 81 -2.08 14.57 -4.21
N ILE A 82 -0.78 14.40 -4.42
CA ILE A 82 0.20 14.16 -3.35
C ILE A 82 0.19 15.34 -2.38
N GLN A 83 0.20 16.58 -2.85
CA GLN A 83 0.15 17.77 -1.99
C GLN A 83 -1.11 17.81 -1.11
N GLU A 84 -2.28 17.63 -1.71
CA GLU A 84 -3.56 17.61 -0.97
C GLU A 84 -3.64 16.44 0.00
N PHE A 85 -3.25 15.24 -0.43
CA PHE A 85 -3.22 14.06 0.43
C PHE A 85 -2.28 14.25 1.63
N MET A 86 -1.10 14.81 1.41
CA MET A 86 -0.14 15.08 2.47
C MET A 86 -0.62 16.16 3.45
N ALA A 87 -1.39 17.15 2.98
CA ALA A 87 -2.05 18.12 3.86
C ALA A 87 -3.12 17.48 4.76
N LEU A 88 -3.83 16.46 4.25
CA LEU A 88 -4.90 15.76 4.97
C LEU A 88 -4.38 14.69 5.95
N GLU A 89 -3.47 13.82 5.50
CA GLU A 89 -3.08 12.61 6.25
C GLU A 89 -1.62 12.63 6.70
N GLY A 90 -0.83 13.63 6.29
CA GLY A 90 0.60 13.69 6.57
C GLY A 90 0.92 13.60 8.05
N ASP A 91 0.23 14.35 8.90
CA ASP A 91 0.47 14.32 10.35
C ASP A 91 0.06 12.98 10.99
N ARG A 92 -0.98 12.33 10.46
CA ARG A 92 -1.36 10.98 10.90
C ARG A 92 -0.24 9.97 10.59
N ILE A 93 0.30 10.01 9.36
CA ILE A 93 1.37 9.12 8.92
C ILE A 93 2.65 9.37 9.72
N LYS A 94 3.03 10.64 9.98
CA LYS A 94 4.20 10.99 10.82
C LYS A 94 4.14 10.36 12.21
N ASN A 95 2.93 10.21 12.76
CA ASN A 95 2.73 9.62 14.07
C ASN A 95 2.76 8.08 14.06
N TRP A 96 2.79 7.43 12.89
CA TRP A 96 2.95 5.98 12.81
C TRP A 96 4.40 5.56 12.97
N LYS A 97 4.65 4.76 14.01
CA LYS A 97 5.99 4.25 14.32
C LYS A 97 6.60 3.52 13.12
N GLY A 98 7.74 4.04 12.65
CA GLY A 98 8.56 3.42 11.61
C GLY A 98 8.12 3.71 10.18
N TYR A 99 7.03 4.47 9.98
CA TYR A 99 6.70 5.03 8.68
C TYR A 99 7.57 6.25 8.38
N GLN A 100 7.95 6.36 7.12
CA GLN A 100 8.65 7.50 6.54
C GLN A 100 7.74 8.05 5.45
N ILE A 101 7.61 9.36 5.40
CA ILE A 101 6.95 10.06 4.31
C ILE A 101 7.98 10.29 3.21
N GLY A 102 7.57 10.13 1.95
CA GLY A 102 8.38 10.49 0.80
C GLY A 102 8.73 11.98 0.82
N ASP A 103 9.87 12.35 0.27
CA ASP A 103 10.33 13.74 0.16
C ASP A 103 9.51 14.59 -0.85
N GLY A 104 8.43 14.03 -1.40
CA GLY A 104 7.61 14.69 -2.43
C GLY A 104 8.21 14.59 -3.83
N GLU A 105 9.29 13.81 -4.01
CA GLU A 105 9.86 13.49 -5.31
C GLU A 105 9.51 12.05 -5.72
N GLY A 106 8.90 11.92 -6.91
CA GLY A 106 8.46 10.63 -7.47
C GLY A 106 7.11 10.13 -6.95
N TYR A 107 6.91 8.81 -7.02
CA TYR A 107 5.61 8.17 -6.84
C TYR A 107 5.34 7.69 -5.41
N SER A 108 6.34 7.71 -4.52
CA SER A 108 6.25 7.14 -3.18
C SER A 108 5.72 8.16 -2.16
N ILE A 109 4.58 7.86 -1.53
CA ILE A 109 3.94 8.75 -0.55
C ILE A 109 4.42 8.44 0.86
N CYS A 110 4.35 7.16 1.24
CA CYS A 110 4.86 6.72 2.53
C CYS A 110 5.35 5.29 2.43
N LYS A 111 6.32 4.96 3.27
CA LYS A 111 6.96 3.65 3.32
C LYS A 111 7.33 3.28 4.73
N ARG A 112 7.23 1.99 5.02
CA ARG A 112 7.84 1.38 6.19
C ARG A 112 8.65 0.17 5.78
N THR A 113 9.88 0.09 6.27
CA THR A 113 10.72 -1.11 6.10
C THR A 113 10.54 -2.03 7.30
N LEU A 114 10.17 -3.28 7.05
CA LEU A 114 9.89 -4.30 8.06
C LEU A 114 10.96 -5.38 8.04
N PRO A 115 11.39 -5.90 9.21
CA PRO A 115 12.27 -7.06 9.24
C PRO A 115 11.53 -8.30 8.72
N LEU A 116 12.22 -9.06 7.87
CA LEU A 116 11.74 -10.32 7.34
C LEU A 116 11.89 -11.41 8.41
N ASN A 117 10.86 -11.56 9.21
CA ASN A 117 10.71 -12.68 10.13
C ASN A 117 9.53 -13.54 9.65
N PHE A 118 9.80 -14.80 9.34
CA PHE A 118 8.80 -15.73 8.85
C PHE A 118 7.77 -16.14 9.91
N LYS A 119 8.06 -15.97 11.20
CA LYS A 119 7.08 -16.15 12.28
C LYS A 119 6.04 -15.03 12.16
N ASN A 120 4.77 -15.41 12.00
CA ASN A 120 3.61 -14.51 11.88
C ASN A 120 3.70 -13.48 10.73
N LEU A 121 4.47 -13.78 9.67
CA LEU A 121 4.65 -12.87 8.54
C LEU A 121 3.31 -12.48 7.88
N GLU A 122 2.44 -13.46 7.66
CA GLU A 122 1.10 -13.28 7.07
C GLU A 122 0.26 -12.28 7.87
N GLN A 123 0.07 -12.56 9.17
CA GLN A 123 -0.65 -11.68 10.10
C GLN A 123 -0.05 -10.26 10.14
N ARG A 124 1.28 -10.14 10.14
CA ARG A 124 1.93 -8.81 10.13
C ARG A 124 1.63 -8.05 8.85
N LEU A 125 1.65 -8.71 7.69
CA LEU A 125 1.29 -8.06 6.43
C LEU A 125 -0.17 -7.61 6.46
N PHE A 126 -1.07 -8.47 6.93
CA PHE A 126 -2.48 -8.16 7.08
C PHE A 126 -2.74 -6.94 7.98
N GLU A 127 -2.05 -6.86 9.12
CA GLU A 127 -2.14 -5.72 10.05
C GLU A 127 -1.65 -4.40 9.41
N GLU A 128 -0.58 -4.44 8.63
CA GLU A 128 -0.03 -3.24 7.98
C GLU A 128 -0.91 -2.79 6.80
N PHE A 129 -1.49 -3.70 6.01
CA PHE A 129 -2.50 -3.34 5.00
C PHE A 129 -3.75 -2.74 5.65
N ASN A 130 -4.22 -3.30 6.76
CA ASN A 130 -5.34 -2.71 7.52
C ASN A 130 -5.01 -1.33 8.10
N ARG A 131 -3.74 -1.06 8.44
CA ARG A 131 -3.30 0.28 8.85
C ARG A 131 -3.33 1.25 7.67
N LEU A 132 -2.72 0.87 6.55
CA LEU A 132 -2.69 1.69 5.34
C LEU A 132 -4.10 2.01 4.84
N ARG A 133 -5.00 1.03 4.86
CA ARG A 133 -6.42 1.20 4.47
C ARG A 133 -7.11 2.35 5.20
N GLN A 134 -6.69 2.68 6.43
CA GLN A 134 -7.31 3.78 7.15
C GLN A 134 -7.10 5.16 6.49
N LEU A 135 -6.20 5.26 5.51
CA LEU A 135 -5.96 6.44 4.67
C LEU A 135 -6.98 6.59 3.54
N GLU A 136 -7.84 5.59 3.32
CA GLU A 136 -8.85 5.57 2.25
C GLU A 136 -9.63 6.88 2.13
N LYS A 137 -10.19 7.37 3.24
CA LYS A 137 -10.97 8.62 3.23
C LYS A 137 -10.15 9.84 2.79
N GLY A 138 -8.88 9.92 3.23
CA GLY A 138 -7.97 10.97 2.81
C GLY A 138 -7.63 10.88 1.31
N ILE A 139 -7.48 9.67 0.77
CA ILE A 139 -7.26 9.42 -0.66
C ILE A 139 -8.47 9.88 -1.48
N GLU A 140 -9.67 9.45 -1.09
CA GLU A 140 -10.92 9.84 -1.75
C GLU A 140 -11.13 11.35 -1.74
N GLN A 141 -10.87 11.99 -0.60
CA GLN A 141 -10.98 13.43 -0.46
C GLN A 141 -9.97 14.16 -1.34
N ALA A 142 -8.69 13.76 -1.33
CA ALA A 142 -7.67 14.36 -2.19
C ALA A 142 -8.00 14.18 -3.68
N LEU A 143 -8.45 12.99 -4.10
CA LEU A 143 -8.91 12.74 -5.48
C LEU A 143 -10.08 13.64 -5.87
N SER A 144 -11.01 13.92 -4.95
CA SER A 144 -12.14 14.81 -5.24
C SER A 144 -11.72 16.27 -5.43
N LEU A 145 -10.68 16.73 -4.73
CA LEU A 145 -10.17 18.11 -4.81
C LEU A 145 -9.41 18.38 -6.10
N VAL A 146 -8.70 17.37 -6.65
CA VAL A 146 -7.87 17.54 -7.85
C VAL A 146 -8.58 17.19 -9.16
N LYS A 147 -9.78 16.59 -9.07
CA LYS A 147 -10.68 16.37 -10.21
C LYS A 147 -11.62 17.55 -10.47
N ALA A 148 -11.72 18.50 -9.51
CA ALA A 148 -12.52 19.72 -9.62
C ALA A 148 -11.78 20.81 -10.42
#